data_AF-A0A9E4L9N7-F1
#
_entry.id   AF-A0A9E4L9N7-F1
#
_cell.length_a   1.000
_cell.length_b   1.000
_cell.length_c   1.000
_cell.angle_alpha   90.00
_cell.angle_beta   90.00
_cell.angle_gamma   90.00
#
_symmetry.space_group_name_H-M   'P 1'
#
loop_
_entity.id
_entity.type
_entity.pdbx_description
1 polymer ?
#
loop_
_entity_poly.entity_id
_entity_poly.type
_entity_poly.pdbx_seq_one_letter_code
_entity_poly.pdbx_strand_id
1 'polypeptide(L)' 'MSTLLLCNLYYMNANEFRRWLRRRGCTFHTHKGGSGHVTVRLGDRTTQLPLHGGSKELGRGLVTKIKKDLELD' A
#
# COMPACT_ATOMS: atom_id res chain seq x y z
N MET A 1 3.74 22.46 -9.29
CA MET A 1 2.52 22.01 -8.57
C MET A 1 2.85 20.70 -7.87
N SER A 2 3.39 20.80 -6.66
CA SER A 2 3.96 19.66 -5.92
C SER A 2 2.85 18.72 -5.45
N THR A 3 2.76 17.54 -6.05
CA THR A 3 1.87 16.44 -5.65
C THR A 3 2.11 15.95 -4.22
N LEU A 4 3.21 16.38 -3.59
CA LEU A 4 3.60 16.03 -2.22
C LEU A 4 2.71 16.68 -1.15
N LEU A 5 2.04 17.81 -1.44
CA LEU A 5 1.21 18.47 -0.43
C LEU A 5 -0.20 17.86 -0.28
N LEU A 6 -0.76 17.25 -1.33
CA LEU A 6 -2.11 16.68 -1.28
C LEU A 6 -2.15 15.27 -0.66
N CYS A 7 -1.01 14.58 -0.52
CA CYS A 7 -0.99 13.23 0.05
C CYS A 7 -1.03 13.20 1.59
N ASN A 8 -0.82 14.35 2.26
CA ASN A 8 -0.80 14.45 3.72
C ASN A 8 -2.16 14.69 4.39
N LEU A 9 -3.24 14.89 3.60
CA LEU A 9 -4.59 15.17 4.11
C LEU A 9 -5.67 14.17 3.64
N TYR A 10 -5.32 13.21 2.77
CA TYR A 10 -6.29 12.22 2.30
C TYR A 10 -6.22 10.95 3.15
N TYR A 11 -7.27 10.77 3.97
CA TYR A 11 -7.67 9.48 4.51
C TYR A 11 -7.64 8.44 3.38
N MET A 12 -6.85 7.38 3.54
CA MET A 12 -6.68 6.34 2.51
C MET A 12 -6.93 4.97 3.11
N ASN A 13 -7.88 4.23 2.57
CA ASN A 13 -8.11 2.85 2.97
C ASN A 13 -7.23 1.86 2.18
N ALA A 14 -7.25 0.59 2.58
CA ALA A 14 -6.41 -0.43 1.97
C ALA A 14 -6.70 -0.64 0.46
N ASN A 15 -7.96 -0.49 0.04
CA ASN A 15 -8.35 -0.65 -1.35
C ASN A 15 -7.85 0.49 -2.24
N GLU A 16 -7.93 1.73 -1.76
CA GLU A 16 -7.40 2.90 -2.45
C GLU A 16 -5.88 2.81 -2.58
N PHE A 17 -5.20 2.43 -1.50
CA PHE A 17 -3.76 2.28 -1.53
C PHE A 17 -3.31 1.15 -2.46
N ARG A 18 -4.03 0.02 -2.45
CA ARG A 18 -3.82 -1.07 -3.42
C ARG A 18 -3.96 -0.59 -4.86
N ARG A 19 -4.98 0.22 -5.18
CA ARG A 19 -5.14 0.81 -6.52
C ARG A 19 -3.99 1.75 -6.87
N TRP A 20 -3.53 2.56 -5.92
CA TRP A 20 -2.39 3.46 -6.10
C TRP A 20 -1.07 2.70 -6.36
N LEU A 21 -0.83 1.62 -5.62
CA LEU A 21 0.34 0.73 -5.79
C LEU A 21 0.28 0.00 -7.14
N ARG A 22 -0.89 -0.51 -7.53
CA ARG A 22 -1.08 -1.15 -8.84
C ARG A 22 -0.73 -0.22 -10.00
N ARG A 23 -1.09 1.08 -9.92
CA ARG A 23 -0.74 2.09 -10.93
C ARG A 23 0.77 2.34 -11.05
N ARG A 24 1.56 1.96 -10.04
CA ARG A 24 3.04 2.06 -10.04
C ARG A 24 3.73 0.77 -10.46
N GLY A 25 2.98 -0.21 -10.96
CA GLY A 25 3.53 -1.48 -11.40
C GLY A 25 3.71 -2.52 -10.29
N CYS A 26 3.18 -2.28 -9.08
CA CYS A 26 3.25 -3.29 -8.03
C CYS A 26 2.34 -4.49 -8.34
N THR A 27 2.83 -5.70 -8.06
CA THR A 27 2.07 -6.96 -8.10
C THR A 27 1.67 -7.41 -6.69
N PHE A 28 0.68 -8.30 -6.59
CA PHE A 28 0.08 -8.73 -5.32
C PHE A 28 -0.04 -10.25 -5.26
N HIS A 29 0.44 -10.86 -4.18
CA HIS A 29 0.36 -12.30 -3.93
C HIS A 29 -0.36 -12.59 -2.62
N THR A 30 -1.34 -13.48 -2.66
CA THR A 30 -2.06 -13.99 -1.49
C THR A 30 -1.40 -15.27 -0.99
N HIS A 31 -1.43 -15.48 0.33
CA HIS A 31 -0.92 -16.69 0.97
C HIS A 31 -2.04 -17.67 1.28
N LYS A 32 -1.75 -18.98 1.21
CA LYS A 32 -2.69 -20.02 1.66
C LYS A 32 -2.95 -19.84 3.17
N GLY A 33 -4.20 -19.98 3.59
CA GLY A 33 -4.60 -19.78 5.00
C GLY A 33 -5.14 -18.39 5.36
N GLY A 34 -5.14 -17.43 4.43
CA GLY A 34 -6.04 -16.28 4.50
C GLY A 34 -5.81 -15.30 5.66
N SER A 35 -4.56 -14.94 5.97
CA SER A 35 -4.23 -13.96 7.05
C SER A 35 -4.86 -12.57 6.86
N GLY A 36 -5.45 -12.30 5.69
CA GLY A 36 -5.92 -10.97 5.32
C GLY A 36 -4.80 -10.02 4.93
N HIS A 37 -3.55 -10.50 4.82
CA HIS A 37 -2.43 -9.74 4.27
C HIS A 37 -2.13 -10.20 2.83
N VAL A 38 -1.63 -9.26 2.02
CA VAL A 38 -1.06 -9.57 0.70
C VAL A 38 0.39 -9.11 0.64
N THR A 39 1.21 -9.91 -0.03
CA THR A 39 2.57 -9.51 -0.38
C THR A 39 2.50 -8.59 -1.58
N VAL A 40 3.02 -7.38 -1.44
CA VAL A 40 3.19 -6.43 -2.53
C VAL A 40 4.62 -6.54 -3.03
N ARG A 41 4.82 -6.62 -4.35
CA ARG A 41 6.16 -6.70 -4.97
C ARG A 41 6.33 -5.61 -6.04
N LEU A 42 7.52 -5.02 -6.10
CA LEU A 42 7.96 -4.12 -7.17
C LEU A 42 9.43 -4.43 -7.51
N GLY A 43 9.67 -5.08 -8.65
CA GLY A 43 11.01 -5.60 -8.97
C GLY A 43 11.45 -6.63 -7.92
N ASP A 44 12.55 -6.37 -7.22
CA ASP A 44 13.06 -7.21 -6.13
C ASP A 44 12.61 -6.77 -4.74
N ARG A 45 11.88 -5.65 -4.65
CA ARG A 45 11.37 -5.11 -3.40
C ARG A 45 10.04 -5.74 -3.03
N THR A 46 9.84 -5.99 -1.74
CA THR A 46 8.58 -6.54 -1.24
C THR A 46 8.18 -5.90 0.09
N THR A 47 6.88 -5.87 0.36
CA THR A 47 6.30 -5.46 1.65
C THR A 47 4.95 -6.12 1.87
N GLN A 48 4.37 -5.98 3.07
CA GLN A 48 3.08 -6.57 3.42
C GLN A 48 1.99 -5.48 3.52
N LEU A 49 0.87 -5.69 2.83
CA LEU A 49 -0.31 -4.82 2.91
C LEU A 49 -1.45 -5.56 3.62
N PRO A 50 -1.95 -5.08 4.76
CA PRO A 50 -3.18 -5.60 5.34
C PRO A 50 -4.38 -5.22 4.47
N LEU A 51 -5.19 -6.20 4.09
CA LEU A 51 -6.49 -6.04 3.42
C LEU A 51 -7.67 -6.38 4.33
N HIS A 52 -7.44 -7.00 5.50
CA HIS A 52 -8.51 -7.22 6.47
C HIS A 52 -9.06 -5.87 6.95
N GLY A 53 -10.39 -5.69 6.88
CA GLY A 53 -11.01 -4.40 7.17
C GLY A 53 -10.67 -3.33 6.13
N GLY A 54 -10.55 -3.68 4.85
CA GLY A 54 -10.12 -2.77 3.76
C GLY A 54 -10.96 -1.51 3.52
N SER A 55 -12.07 -1.32 4.24
CA SER A 55 -12.84 -0.08 4.31
C SER A 55 -12.31 0.90 5.37
N LYS A 56 -11.54 0.41 6.34
CA LYS A 56 -10.92 1.22 7.40
C LYS A 56 -9.74 2.00 6.82
N GLU A 57 -9.53 3.18 7.37
CA GLU A 57 -8.36 3.98 7.06
C GLU A 57 -7.07 3.25 7.45
N LEU A 58 -6.05 3.35 6.60
CA LEU A 58 -4.70 2.93 6.93
C LEU A 58 -3.99 4.04 7.71
N GLY A 59 -3.32 3.67 8.80
CA GLY A 59 -2.47 4.61 9.53
C GLY A 59 -1.38 5.19 8.62
N ARG A 60 -1.16 6.50 8.71
CA ARG A 60 -0.17 7.23 7.89
C ARG A 60 1.23 6.62 7.95
N GLY A 61 1.68 6.19 9.14
CA GLY A 61 2.98 5.54 9.31
C GLY A 61 3.13 4.24 8.51
N LEU A 62 2.04 3.47 8.37
CA LEU A 62 2.03 2.25 7.55
C LEU A 62 2.16 2.58 6.06
N VAL A 63 1.40 3.59 5.58
CA VAL A 63 1.49 4.05 4.19
C VAL A 63 2.90 4.54 3.87
N THR A 64 3.49 5.39 4.71
CA THR A 64 4.87 5.88 4.53
C THR A 64 5.87 4.74 4.53
N LYS A 65 5.77 3.80 5.47
CA LYS A 65 6.64 2.63 5.51
C LYS A 65 6.57 1.82 4.22
N ILE A 66 5.37 1.48 3.76
CA ILE A 66 5.19 0.70 2.52
C ILE A 66 5.78 1.42 1.30
N LYS A 67 5.60 2.73 1.19
CA LYS A 67 6.22 3.51 0.10
C LYS A 67 7.74 3.45 0.17
N LYS A 68 8.32 3.61 1.36
CA LYS A 68 9.76 3.54 1.58
C LYS A 68 10.33 2.15 1.25
N ASP A 69 9.69 1.08 1.73
CA ASP A 69 10.07 -0.31 1.45
C ASP A 69 10.09 -0.61 -0.06
N LEU A 70 9.23 0.07 -0.83
CA LEU A 70 9.10 -0.08 -2.28
C LEU A 70 9.88 0.98 -3.08
N GLU A 71 10.55 1.93 -2.43
CA GLU A 71 11.18 3.11 -3.05
C GLU A 71 10.24 3.90 -3.97
N LEU A 72 9.04 4.20 -3.46
CA LEU A 72 8.00 4.97 -4.14
C LEU A 72 7.77 6.36 -3.51
N ASP A 73 8.75 6.84 -2.74
CA ASP A 73 8.75 8.14 -2.04
C ASP A 73 8.73 9.34 -3.01
#